data_AF-A0A9D2KZE4-F1
#
_entry.id   AF-A0A9D2KZE4-F1
#
_cell.length_a   1.000
_cell.length_b   1.000
_cell.length_c   1.000
_cell.angle_alpha   90.00
_cell.angle_beta   90.00
_cell.angle_gamma   90.00
#
_symmetry.space_group_name_H-M   'P 1'
#
loop_
_entity.id
_entity.type
_entity.pdbx_description
1 polymer ?
#
loop_
_entity_poly.entity_id
_entity_poly.type
_entity_poly.pdbx_seq_one_letter_code
_entity_poly.pdbx_strand_id
1 'polypeptide(L)' 'MGLAVLVSNTTLSRQLKTLEDEGLIIRREYQQVPPKVEYSLSEVGEKFKMIYEQLFAGCS' A
#
# COMPACT_ATOMS: atom_id res chain seq x y z
N MET A 1 4.90 -0.95 -23.32
CA MET A 1 4.58 0.47 -23.01
C MET A 1 3.86 0.49 -21.67
N GLY A 2 4.59 0.71 -20.59
CA GLY A 2 4.01 0.77 -19.25
C GLY A 2 3.24 2.08 -19.08
N LEU A 3 1.95 2.00 -18.79
CA LEU A 3 1.17 3.13 -18.33
C LEU A 3 1.70 3.53 -16.95
N ALA A 4 2.63 4.48 -16.91
CA ALA A 4 2.92 5.21 -15.69
C ALA A 4 1.67 6.02 -15.36
N VAL A 5 0.76 5.43 -14.57
CA VAL A 5 -0.36 6.16 -13.97
C VAL A 5 0.27 7.28 -13.17
N LEU A 6 0.06 8.53 -13.60
CA LEU A 6 0.42 9.71 -12.81
C LEU A 6 -0.49 9.73 -11.59
N VAL A 7 -0.10 9.02 -10.53
CA VAL A 7 -0.83 9.04 -9.26
C VAL A 7 -0.54 10.39 -8.62
N SER A 8 -1.53 11.26 -8.58
CA SER A 8 -1.42 12.53 -7.84
C SER A 8 -1.23 12.24 -6.35
N ASN A 9 -0.54 13.12 -5.62
CA ASN A 9 -0.39 13.00 -4.16
C ASN A 9 -1.75 12.83 -3.46
N THR A 10 -2.79 13.51 -3.95
CA THR A 10 -4.16 13.39 -3.45
C THR A 10 -4.76 12.02 -3.68
N THR A 11 -4.56 11.43 -4.87
CA THR A 11 -5.02 10.08 -5.21
C THR A 11 -4.30 9.03 -4.38
N LEU A 12 -2.98 9.13 -4.27
CA LEU A 12 -2.16 8.19 -3.48
C LEU A 12 -2.54 8.24 -1.99
N SER A 13 -2.70 9.44 -1.44
CA SER A 13 -3.10 9.63 -0.03
C SER A 13 -4.48 9.02 0.23
N ARG A 14 -5.43 9.18 -0.70
CA ARG A 14 -6.77 8.58 -0.60
C ARG A 14 -6.69 7.06 -0.64
N GLN A 15 -5.92 6.49 -1.56
CA GLN A 15 -5.76 5.04 -1.69
C GLN A 15 -5.08 4.44 -0.47
N LEU A 16 -4.03 5.07 0.05
CA LEU A 16 -3.39 4.64 1.30
C LEU A 16 -4.38 4.69 2.46
N LYS A 17 -5.21 5.75 2.55
CA LYS A 17 -6.21 5.83 3.61
C LYS A 17 -7.26 4.72 3.51
N THR A 18 -7.74 4.41 2.31
CA THR A 18 -8.66 3.28 2.08
C THR A 18 -8.02 1.95 2.50
N LEU A 19 -6.78 1.67 2.09
CA LEU A 19 -6.09 0.44 2.46
C LEU A 19 -5.83 0.33 3.97
N GLU A 20 -5.61 1.46 4.65
CA GLU A 20 -5.49 1.53 6.10
C GLU A 20 -6.83 1.23 6.78
N ASP A 21 -7.93 1.82 6.28
CA ASP A 21 -9.29 1.61 6.81
C ASP A 21 -9.79 0.17 6.59
N GLU A 22 -9.37 -0.48 5.49
CA GLU A 22 -9.61 -1.91 5.23
C GLU A 22 -8.68 -2.83 6.05
N GLY A 23 -7.73 -2.27 6.80
CA GLY A 23 -6.80 -3.02 7.65
C GLY A 23 -5.72 -3.79 6.88
N LEU A 24 -5.49 -3.46 5.60
CA LEU A 24 -4.48 -4.09 4.76
C LEU A 24 -3.08 -3.50 4.98
N ILE A 25 -3.00 -2.22 5.36
CA ILE A 25 -1.74 -1.55 5.69
C ILE A 25 -1.79 -0.92 7.06
N ILE A 26 -0.61 -0.79 7.67
CA ILE A 26 -0.39 -0.12 8.95
C ILE A 26 0.38 1.16 8.68
N ARG A 27 -0.13 2.27 9.21
CA ARG A 27 0.52 3.58 9.17
C ARG A 27 1.24 3.83 10.49
N ARG A 28 2.54 4.10 10.43
CA ARG A 28 3.35 4.46 11.60
C ARG A 28 3.94 5.86 11.44
N GLU A 29 3.60 6.73 12.37
CA GLU A 29 4.20 8.06 12.49
C GLU A 29 5.39 8.00 13.46
N TYR A 30 6.49 8.65 13.10
CA TYR A 30 7.65 8.81 13.96
C TYR A 30 7.83 10.29 14.28
N GLN A 31 7.69 10.62 15.57
CA GLN A 31 7.93 11.96 16.11
C GLN A 31 9.43 12.24 16.24
N GLN A 32 10.12 12.31 15.10
CA GLN A 32 11.53 12.67 14.99
C GLN A 32 11.70 13.92 14.11
N VAL A 33 12.88 14.51 14.10
CA VAL A 33 13.22 15.60 13.16
C VAL A 33 14.22 15.05 12.14
N PRO A 34 13.88 15.03 10.83
CA PRO A 34 12.61 15.44 10.22
C PRO A 34 11.45 14.46 10.49
N PRO A 35 10.19 14.92 10.50
CA PRO A 35 9.04 14.04 10.72
C PRO A 35 8.97 12.98 9.62
N LYS A 36 8.69 11.74 10.02
CA LYS A 36 8.66 10.58 9.11
C LYS A 36 7.39 9.79 9.31
N VAL A 37 6.79 9.37 8.20
CA VAL A 37 5.65 8.45 8.17
C VAL A 37 6.05 7.25 7.32
N GLU A 38 5.80 6.05 7.83
CA GLU A 38 5.99 4.81 7.10
C GLU A 38 4.66 4.05 7.00
N TYR A 39 4.51 3.34 5.89
CA TYR A 39 3.42 2.42 5.64
C TYR A 39 4.00 1.04 5.43
N SER A 40 3.41 0.03 6.06
CA SER A 40 3.78 -1.37 5.89
C SER A 40 2.53 -2.23 5.70
N LEU A 41 2.66 -3.41 5.10
CA LEU A 41 1.55 -4.37 5.09
C LEU A 41 1.21 -4.80 6.52
N SER A 42 -0.09 -4.98 6.78
CA SER A 42 -0.56 -5.69 7.97
C SER A 42 -0.40 -7.20 7.77
N GLU A 43 -0.64 -7.98 8.83
CA GLU A 43 -0.67 -9.45 8.71
C GLU A 43 -1.73 -9.92 7.68
N VAL A 44 -2.87 -9.22 7.61
CA VAL A 44 -3.93 -9.49 6.63
C VAL A 44 -3.45 -9.10 5.23
N GLY A 45 -2.78 -7.95 5.10
CA GLY A 45 -2.19 -7.49 3.84
C GLY A 45 -1.15 -8.45 3.26
N GLU A 46 -0.28 -9.02 4.10
CA GLU A 46 0.69 -10.03 3.70
C GLU A 46 0.03 -11.33 3.20
N LYS A 47 -1.01 -11.81 3.91
CA LYS A 47 -1.81 -12.96 3.46
C LYS A 47 -2.52 -12.67 2.14
N PHE A 48 -3.05 -11.47 1.99
CA PHE A 48 -3.70 -11.05 0.75
C PHE A 48 -2.70 -11.00 -0.41
N LYS A 49 -1.49 -10.45 -0.20
CA LYS A 49 -0.42 -10.41 -1.21
C LYS A 49 -0.08 -11.81 -1.71
N MET A 50 0.03 -12.79 -0.82
CA MET A 50 0.28 -14.20 -1.20
C MET A 50 -0.81 -14.74 -2.15
N ILE A 51 -2.09 -14.50 -1.86
CA ILE A 51 -3.20 -14.93 -2.73
C ILE A 51 -3.18 -14.16 -4.05
N TYR A 52 -2.96 -12.85 -4.00
CA TYR A 52 -2.85 -11.99 -5.17
C TYR A 52 -1.75 -12.52 -6.11
N GLU A 53 -0.56 -12.79 -5.57
CA GLU A 53 0.54 -13.36 -6.36
C GLU A 53 0.15 -14.69 -7.00
N GLN A 54 -0.57 -15.57 -6.32
CA GLN A 54 -1.03 -16.84 -6.91
C GLN A 54 -2.05 -16.63 -8.04
N LEU A 55 -2.96 -15.67 -7.90
CA LEU A 55 -3.98 -15.36 -8.91
C LEU A 55 -3.37 -14.77 -10.18
N PHE A 56 -2.31 -13.97 -10.03
CA PHE A 56 -1.69 -13.24 -11.14
C PHE A 56 -0.36 -13.84 -11.61
N ALA A 57 0.20 -14.84 -10.92
CA ALA A 57 1.45 -15.53 -11.29
C ALA A 57 1.38 -16.22 -12.66
N GLY A 58 0.18 -16.52 -13.16
CA GLY A 58 -0.02 -17.16 -14.47
C GLY A 58 -0.11 -16.19 -15.66
N CYS A 59 -0.15 -14.88 -15.44
CA CYS A 59 -0.15 -13.88 -16.52
C CYS A 59 1.28 -13.40 -16.80
N SER A 60 2.01 -14.17 -17.61
CA SER A 60 3.15 -13.66 -18.40
C SER A 60 2.69 -13.16 -19.75
#